data_AF-A0A4Y9Y335-F1
#
_entry.id   AF-A0A4Y9Y335-F1
#
_cell.length_a   1.000
_cell.length_b   1.000
_cell.length_c   1.000
_cell.angle_alpha   90.00
_cell.angle_beta   90.00
_cell.angle_gamma   90.00
#
_symmetry.space_group_name_H-M   'P 1'
#
loop_
_entity.id
_entity.type
_entity.pdbx_description
1 polymer ?
#
loop_
_entity_poly.entity_id
_entity_poly.type
_entity_poly.pdbx_seq_one_letter_code
_entity_poly.pdbx_strand_id
1 'polypeptide(L)'
;MFSRDKPSDLPCGILNDWDLTGKASVSHNTAASRRRTGTPPFMAIDLLTDDPPPHLYRHDLESFLYILVWAVVHYESNGQERPRNSILENWTTGDLVDIQSQKMAYLSLAHAFSAIMGAITPAFKPKLSQWISPLHLMFHQYKKTQEAKNVAVLLGRVPEGWDEETAGGTISYEHFMKALGESPDLDC
;
A
#
# COMPACT_ATOMS: atom_id res chain seq x y z
N MET A 1 5.90 -9.45 14.02
CA MET A 1 6.45 -9.24 15.38
C MET A 1 7.76 -8.48 15.25
N PHE A 2 7.94 -7.39 16.00
CA PHE A 2 9.16 -6.58 15.98
C PHE A 2 9.95 -6.78 17.28
N SER A 3 11.26 -6.87 17.18
CA SER A 3 12.19 -7.02 18.31
C SER A 3 13.50 -6.30 18.01
N ARG A 4 14.41 -6.24 18.99
CA ARG A 4 15.78 -5.77 18.80
C ARG A 4 16.74 -6.91 19.08
N ASP A 5 17.68 -7.14 18.19
CA ASP A 5 18.75 -8.10 18.42
C ASP A 5 19.65 -7.57 19.53
N LYS A 6 19.65 -8.25 20.69
CA LYS A 6 20.27 -7.74 21.92
C LYS A 6 21.78 -7.44 21.81
N PRO A 7 22.60 -8.19 21.03
CA PRO A 7 24.02 -7.88 20.86
C PRO A 7 24.30 -6.68 19.96
N SER A 8 23.46 -6.44 18.94
CA SER A 8 23.71 -5.44 17.88
C SER A 8 22.81 -4.21 17.96
N ASP A 9 21.78 -4.25 18.81
CA ASP A 9 20.66 -3.30 18.87
C ASP A 9 19.99 -3.05 17.50
N LEU A 10 20.12 -4.01 16.57
CA LEU A 10 19.50 -3.93 15.27
C LEU A 10 18.01 -4.26 15.36
N PRO A 11 17.12 -3.46 14.75
CA PRO A 11 15.71 -3.79 14.67
C PRO A 11 15.50 -5.03 13.80
N CYS A 12 14.74 -5.99 14.31
CA CYS A 12 14.37 -7.23 13.64
C CYS A 12 12.83 -7.30 13.51
N GLY A 13 12.34 -7.60 12.31
CA GLY A 13 10.92 -7.81 12.02
C GLY A 13 10.69 -9.20 11.47
N ILE A 14 9.67 -9.89 11.98
CA ILE A 14 9.18 -11.17 11.45
C ILE A 14 7.74 -10.95 10.96
N LEU A 15 7.49 -11.22 9.68
CA LEU A 15 6.14 -11.29 9.14
C LEU A 15 5.46 -12.55 9.70
N ASN A 16 4.30 -12.36 10.34
CA ASN A 16 3.56 -13.42 11.03
C ASN A 16 2.09 -13.39 10.56
N ASP A 17 1.28 -14.30 11.08
CA ASP A 17 -0.16 -14.40 10.85
C ASP A 17 -0.50 -14.80 9.40
N TRP A 18 -0.05 -16.00 9.05
CA TRP A 18 -0.25 -16.59 7.72
C TRP A 18 -1.61 -17.32 7.60
N ASP A 19 -2.48 -17.22 8.62
CA ASP A 19 -3.73 -17.98 8.72
C ASP A 19 -4.76 -17.61 7.64
N LEU A 20 -4.60 -16.42 7.05
CA LEU A 20 -5.45 -15.90 5.97
C LEU A 20 -4.79 -15.98 4.59
N THR A 21 -3.62 -16.60 4.48
CA THR A 21 -2.87 -16.64 3.21
C THR A 21 -3.48 -17.61 2.21
N GLY A 22 -3.54 -17.18 0.95
CA GLY A 22 -3.96 -18.00 -0.18
C GLY A 22 -2.75 -18.50 -0.97
N LYS A 23 -2.87 -19.70 -1.57
CA LYS A 23 -1.88 -20.13 -2.57
C LYS A 23 -2.05 -19.29 -3.84
N ALA A 24 -0.95 -18.70 -4.33
CA ALA A 24 -0.94 -17.92 -5.57
C ALA A 24 -1.47 -18.69 -6.80
N SER A 25 -1.45 -20.03 -6.78
CA SER A 25 -1.92 -20.89 -7.88
C SER A 25 -3.42 -21.22 -7.84
N VAL A 26 -4.16 -20.83 -6.80
CA VAL A 26 -5.58 -21.17 -6.63
C VAL A 26 -6.42 -20.01 -7.17
N SER A 27 -7.36 -20.35 -8.08
CA SER A 27 -8.34 -19.43 -8.67
C SER A 27 -8.75 -18.30 -7.73
N HIS A 28 -8.48 -17.06 -8.15
CA HIS A 28 -8.85 -15.83 -7.46
C HIS A 28 -10.37 -15.67 -7.25
N ASN A 29 -11.21 -16.56 -7.79
CA ASN A 29 -12.68 -16.48 -7.70
C ASN A 29 -13.30 -17.28 -6.54
N THR A 30 -12.53 -17.65 -5.52
CA THR A 30 -13.12 -18.28 -4.33
C THR A 30 -13.84 -17.26 -3.44
N ALA A 31 -14.85 -17.69 -2.70
CA ALA A 31 -15.49 -16.85 -1.70
C ALA A 31 -14.50 -16.37 -0.62
N ALA A 32 -13.42 -17.12 -0.36
CA ALA A 32 -12.39 -16.73 0.60
C ALA A 32 -11.53 -15.55 0.11
N SER A 33 -11.16 -15.51 -1.17
CA SER A 33 -10.36 -14.40 -1.75
C SER A 33 -11.15 -13.10 -1.92
N ARG A 34 -12.49 -13.15 -1.82
CA ARG A 34 -13.40 -12.00 -1.82
C ARG A 34 -13.91 -11.62 -0.44
N ARG A 35 -13.53 -12.36 0.61
CA ARG A 35 -13.87 -11.92 1.97
C ARG A 35 -13.05 -10.70 2.30
N ARG A 36 -13.72 -9.67 2.80
CA ARG A 36 -13.07 -8.50 3.38
C ARG A 36 -12.37 -8.92 4.68
N THR A 37 -11.12 -9.34 4.56
CA THR A 37 -10.23 -9.65 5.68
C THR A 37 -9.11 -8.62 5.70
N GLY A 38 -9.02 -7.84 6.78
CA GLY A 38 -7.99 -6.81 6.92
C GLY A 38 -8.44 -5.64 7.78
N THR A 39 -7.48 -4.88 8.26
CA THR A 39 -7.71 -3.65 9.03
C THR A 39 -7.88 -2.49 8.04
N PRO A 40 -9.06 -1.84 7.93
CA PRO A 40 -9.36 -0.88 6.87
C PRO A 40 -8.31 0.24 6.63
N PRO A 41 -7.66 0.81 7.67
CA PRO A 41 -6.52 1.72 7.50
C PRO A 41 -5.41 1.20 6.58
N PHE A 42 -5.16 -0.10 6.57
CA PHE A 42 -4.04 -0.70 5.83
C PHE A 42 -4.48 -1.43 4.57
N MET A 43 -5.78 -1.62 4.33
CA MET A 43 -6.26 -2.26 3.11
C MET A 43 -6.04 -1.41 1.85
N ALA A 44 -5.77 -2.05 0.72
CA ALA A 44 -5.80 -1.41 -0.60
C ALA A 44 -7.17 -0.77 -0.91
N ILE A 45 -7.17 0.33 -1.67
CA ILE A 45 -8.37 1.09 -2.07
C ILE A 45 -9.43 0.20 -2.72
N ASP A 46 -9.01 -0.72 -3.59
CA ASP A 46 -9.91 -1.58 -4.36
C ASP A 46 -10.68 -2.55 -3.46
N LEU A 47 -10.16 -2.83 -2.25
CA LEU A 47 -10.77 -3.72 -1.27
C LEU A 47 -11.71 -2.99 -0.29
N LEU A 48 -11.77 -1.65 -0.33
CA LEU A 48 -12.63 -0.82 0.54
C LEU A 48 -14.04 -0.68 -0.04
N THR A 49 -14.70 -1.81 -0.26
CA THR A 49 -16.10 -1.89 -0.72
C THR A 49 -16.80 -3.08 -0.05
N ASP A 50 -18.12 -3.19 -0.21
CA ASP A 50 -18.92 -4.28 0.35
C ASP A 50 -18.78 -5.59 -0.44
N ASP A 51 -18.48 -5.50 -1.75
CA ASP A 51 -18.18 -6.64 -2.62
C ASP A 51 -16.80 -6.44 -3.27
N PRO A 52 -15.71 -6.74 -2.54
CA PRO A 52 -14.37 -6.47 -3.04
C PRO A 52 -13.99 -7.46 -4.14
N PRO A 53 -13.14 -7.03 -5.09
CA PRO A 53 -12.55 -7.95 -6.05
C PRO A 53 -11.67 -8.98 -5.31
N PRO A 54 -11.25 -10.04 -6.00
CA PRO A 54 -10.25 -10.93 -5.44
C PRO A 54 -9.02 -10.19 -4.91
N HIS A 55 -8.50 -10.64 -3.79
CA HIS A 55 -7.20 -10.17 -3.29
C HIS A 55 -6.09 -10.60 -4.26
N LEU A 56 -5.26 -9.64 -4.71
CA LEU A 56 -4.14 -9.82 -5.63
C LEU A 56 -2.86 -9.31 -4.98
N TYR A 57 -1.69 -9.75 -5.43
CA TYR A 57 -0.39 -9.35 -4.91
C TYR A 57 -0.19 -7.83 -4.82
N ARG A 58 -0.66 -7.07 -5.81
CA ARG A 58 -0.60 -5.60 -5.81
C ARG A 58 -1.33 -4.95 -4.61
N HIS A 59 -2.33 -5.61 -4.04
CA HIS A 59 -3.03 -5.12 -2.84
C HIS A 59 -2.16 -5.25 -1.59
N ASP A 60 -1.34 -6.31 -1.47
CA ASP A 60 -0.37 -6.45 -0.38
C ASP A 60 0.70 -5.35 -0.47
N LEU A 61 1.17 -5.03 -1.68
CA LEU A 61 2.12 -3.94 -1.90
C LEU A 61 1.51 -2.56 -1.59
N GLU A 62 0.25 -2.31 -1.95
CA GLU A 62 -0.47 -1.08 -1.59
C GLU A 62 -0.63 -0.97 -0.06
N SER A 63 -0.91 -2.09 0.60
CA SER A 63 -1.01 -2.17 2.05
C SER A 63 0.31 -1.85 2.74
N PHE A 64 1.43 -2.31 2.18
CA PHE A 64 2.77 -1.98 2.68
C PHE A 64 3.06 -0.48 2.63
N LEU A 65 2.70 0.21 1.54
CA LEU A 65 2.81 1.68 1.45
C LEU A 65 2.03 2.35 2.59
N TYR A 66 0.82 1.86 2.90
CA TYR A 66 0.00 2.43 3.96
C TYR A 66 0.55 2.19 5.36
N ILE A 67 1.20 1.04 5.60
CA ILE A 67 1.97 0.80 6.83
C ILE A 67 3.12 1.80 6.94
N LEU A 68 3.86 2.05 5.85
CA LEU A 68 4.93 3.05 5.85
C LEU A 68 4.41 4.45 6.15
N VAL A 69 3.31 4.88 5.50
CA VAL A 69 2.67 6.18 5.78
C VAL A 69 2.28 6.30 7.24
N TRP A 70 1.67 5.27 7.82
CA TRP A 70 1.34 5.23 9.23
C TRP A 70 2.57 5.36 10.12
N ALA A 71 3.62 4.58 9.82
CA ALA A 71 4.85 4.55 10.60
C ALA A 71 5.54 5.92 10.63
N VAL A 72 5.68 6.58 9.47
CA VAL A 72 6.40 7.86 9.40
C VAL A 72 5.64 9.04 9.98
N VAL A 73 4.33 8.93 10.17
CA VAL A 73 3.50 9.95 10.82
C VAL A 73 3.46 9.73 12.33
N HIS A 74 3.42 8.47 12.78
CA HIS A 74 3.11 8.13 14.17
C HIS A 74 4.27 7.57 14.99
N TYR A 75 5.44 7.29 14.41
CA TYR A 75 6.58 6.77 15.17
C TYR A 75 7.81 7.66 15.07
N GLU A 76 8.59 7.70 16.13
CA GLU A 76 9.96 8.22 16.13
C GLU A 76 10.96 7.13 15.70
N SER A 77 12.20 7.50 15.37
CA SER A 77 13.27 6.54 15.02
C SER A 77 13.59 5.54 16.14
N ASN A 78 13.31 5.89 17.40
CA ASN A 78 13.50 5.00 18.54
C ASN A 78 12.32 4.03 18.75
N GLY A 79 11.27 4.10 17.92
CA GLY A 79 10.07 3.27 18.03
C GLY A 79 9.01 3.79 19.00
N GLN A 80 9.20 5.00 19.57
CA GLN A 80 8.17 5.63 20.40
C GLN A 80 6.99 6.09 19.53
N GLU A 81 5.79 5.69 19.93
CA GLU A 81 4.54 6.12 19.31
C GLU A 81 4.20 7.56 19.71
N ARG A 82 3.75 8.35 18.75
CA ARG A 82 3.22 9.70 18.91
C ARG A 82 1.71 9.65 19.09
N PRO A 83 1.11 10.69 19.69
CA PRO A 83 -0.33 10.88 19.61
C PRO A 83 -0.80 10.83 18.16
N ARG A 84 -1.98 10.25 17.96
CA ARG A 84 -2.61 10.16 16.63
C ARG A 84 -2.70 11.53 15.99
N ASN A 85 -2.19 11.65 14.76
CA ASN A 85 -2.22 12.88 14.01
C ASN A 85 -3.57 12.99 13.28
N SER A 86 -4.29 14.10 13.47
CA SER A 86 -5.60 14.33 12.83
C SER A 86 -5.53 14.38 11.30
N ILE A 87 -4.34 14.56 10.71
CA ILE A 87 -4.17 14.48 9.25
C ILE A 87 -4.59 13.12 8.68
N LEU A 88 -4.55 12.04 9.48
CA LEU A 88 -5.00 10.70 9.10
C LEU A 88 -6.30 10.29 9.80
N GLU A 89 -7.08 11.23 10.34
CA GLU A 89 -8.31 10.91 11.07
C GLU A 89 -9.32 10.13 10.20
N ASN A 90 -9.65 10.65 9.01
CA ASN A 90 -10.58 9.99 8.08
C ASN A 90 -10.03 8.66 7.55
N TRP A 91 -8.71 8.51 7.44
CA TRP A 91 -8.01 7.28 7.06
C TRP A 91 -8.22 6.17 8.08
N THR A 92 -8.54 6.53 9.33
CA THR A 92 -8.50 5.58 10.45
C THR A 92 -9.77 5.42 11.25
N THR A 93 -10.60 6.46 11.36
CA THR A 93 -11.91 6.39 12.03
C THR A 93 -13.09 6.69 11.12
N GLY A 94 -12.82 7.14 9.89
CA GLY A 94 -13.88 7.31 8.90
C GLY A 94 -14.53 5.99 8.54
N ASP A 95 -15.70 6.07 7.91
CA ASP A 95 -16.28 4.89 7.27
C ASP A 95 -15.44 4.46 6.05
N LEU A 96 -15.85 3.39 5.37
CA LEU A 96 -15.08 2.88 4.22
C LEU A 96 -14.93 3.92 3.10
N VAL A 97 -15.93 4.77 2.91
CA VAL A 97 -15.93 5.83 1.89
C VAL A 97 -14.96 6.94 2.28
N ASP A 98 -14.94 7.34 3.55
CA ASP A 98 -13.98 8.32 4.08
C ASP A 98 -12.54 7.83 3.93
N ILE A 99 -12.27 6.58 4.33
CA ILE A 99 -10.95 5.96 4.26
C ILE A 99 -10.50 5.87 2.79
N GLN A 100 -11.38 5.37 1.91
CA GLN A 100 -11.12 5.26 0.48
C GLN A 100 -10.84 6.62 -0.15
N SER A 101 -11.66 7.63 0.17
CA SER A 101 -11.54 8.98 -0.37
C SER A 101 -10.22 9.63 0.04
N GLN A 102 -9.80 9.47 1.30
CA GLN A 102 -8.52 10.04 1.74
C GLN A 102 -7.32 9.34 1.09
N LYS A 103 -7.38 8.02 0.91
CA LYS A 103 -6.35 7.24 0.20
C LYS A 103 -6.25 7.63 -1.27
N MET A 104 -7.39 7.80 -1.94
CA MET A 104 -7.44 8.28 -3.32
C MET A 104 -6.88 9.71 -3.43
N ALA A 105 -7.24 10.60 -2.52
CA ALA A 105 -6.67 11.95 -2.48
C ALA A 105 -5.15 11.91 -2.28
N TYR A 106 -4.65 11.10 -1.35
CA TYR A 106 -3.21 10.93 -1.13
C TYR A 106 -2.47 10.48 -2.40
N LEU A 107 -3.00 9.49 -3.13
CA LEU A 107 -2.37 8.99 -4.36
C LEU A 107 -2.53 9.96 -5.54
N SER A 108 -3.63 10.71 -5.65
CA SER A 108 -3.96 11.46 -6.86
C SER A 108 -3.70 12.96 -6.77
N LEU A 109 -3.69 13.55 -5.57
CA LEU A 109 -3.64 15.00 -5.38
C LEU A 109 -2.33 15.43 -4.72
N ALA A 110 -1.56 16.26 -5.43
CA ALA A 110 -0.26 16.74 -4.94
C ALA A 110 -0.35 17.47 -3.58
N HIS A 111 -1.43 18.21 -3.32
CA HIS A 111 -1.62 18.91 -2.06
C HIS A 111 -1.94 17.95 -0.89
N ALA A 112 -2.70 16.87 -1.14
CA ALA A 112 -3.01 15.87 -0.11
C ALA A 112 -1.76 15.04 0.25
N PHE A 113 -0.99 14.64 -0.77
CA PHE A 113 0.35 14.07 -0.56
C PHE A 113 1.21 15.01 0.29
N SER A 114 1.38 16.27 -0.12
CA SER A 114 2.18 17.26 0.59
C SER A 114 1.74 17.46 2.04
N ALA A 115 0.43 17.50 2.31
CA ALA A 115 -0.11 17.66 3.66
C ALA A 115 0.26 16.48 4.58
N ILE A 116 0.12 15.23 4.11
CA ILE A 116 0.49 14.05 4.88
C ILE A 116 2.02 13.98 5.05
N MET A 117 2.79 14.28 4.01
CA MET A 117 4.26 14.29 4.11
C MET A 117 4.79 15.41 5.01
N GLY A 118 4.06 16.52 5.14
CA GLY A 118 4.35 17.59 6.10
C GLY A 118 4.22 17.16 7.57
N ALA A 119 3.46 16.09 7.84
CA ALA A 119 3.30 15.50 9.17
C ALA A 119 4.37 14.46 9.53
N ILE A 120 5.30 14.16 8.60
CA ILE A 120 6.38 13.18 8.83
C ILE A 120 7.26 13.61 10.00
N THR A 121 7.65 12.64 10.82
CA THR A 121 8.57 12.89 11.93
C THR A 121 9.95 13.30 11.42
N PRO A 122 10.68 14.21 12.12
CA PRO A 122 12.01 14.62 11.68
C PRO A 122 12.97 13.45 11.40
N ALA A 123 12.85 12.38 12.19
CA ALA A 123 13.60 11.14 12.06
C ALA A 123 13.38 10.42 10.72
N PHE A 124 12.15 10.47 10.18
CA PHE A 124 11.80 9.79 8.93
C PHE A 124 11.85 10.71 7.71
N LYS A 125 12.21 11.99 7.84
CA LYS A 125 12.35 12.90 6.69
C LYS A 125 13.25 12.36 5.57
N PRO A 126 14.41 11.73 5.83
CA PRO A 126 15.21 11.13 4.76
C PRO A 126 14.49 10.01 4.00
N LYS A 127 13.53 9.33 4.65
CA LYS A 127 12.74 8.24 4.04
C LYS A 127 11.69 8.73 3.05
N LEU A 128 11.33 10.02 3.12
CA LEU A 128 10.43 10.63 2.15
C LEU A 128 10.98 10.47 0.72
N SER A 129 12.20 10.94 0.45
CA SER A 129 12.78 10.84 -0.88
C SER A 129 13.29 9.44 -1.22
N GLN A 130 13.70 8.65 -0.22
CA GLN A 130 14.27 7.31 -0.44
C GLN A 130 13.20 6.27 -0.79
N TRP A 131 12.08 6.23 -0.05
CA TRP A 131 11.11 5.15 -0.16
C TRP A 131 9.70 5.64 -0.47
N ILE A 132 9.22 6.68 0.24
CA ILE A 132 7.82 7.07 0.14
C ILE A 132 7.49 7.72 -1.20
N SER A 133 8.28 8.68 -1.66
CA SER A 133 8.04 9.37 -2.93
C SER A 133 8.11 8.42 -4.14
N PRO A 134 9.11 7.52 -4.26
CA PRO A 134 9.12 6.52 -5.33
C PRO A 134 7.91 5.58 -5.31
N LEU A 135 7.55 5.05 -4.13
CA LEU A 135 6.38 4.17 -4.00
C LEU A 135 5.08 4.93 -4.30
N HIS A 136 4.91 6.14 -3.76
CA HIS A 136 3.77 7.01 -4.05
C HIS A 136 3.63 7.24 -5.56
N LEU A 137 4.72 7.57 -6.25
CA LEU A 137 4.70 7.80 -7.70
C LEU A 137 4.29 6.54 -8.46
N MET A 138 4.79 5.37 -8.05
CA MET A 138 4.44 4.10 -8.65
C MET A 138 2.94 3.79 -8.48
N PHE A 139 2.39 3.96 -7.27
CA PHE A 139 0.96 3.75 -7.02
C PHE A 139 0.07 4.82 -7.66
N HIS A 140 0.55 6.06 -7.76
CA HIS A 140 -0.11 7.15 -8.51
C HIS A 140 -0.24 6.76 -9.99
N GLN A 141 0.84 6.30 -10.60
CA GLN A 141 0.84 5.87 -12.00
C GLN A 141 -0.10 4.68 -12.20
N TYR A 142 -0.06 3.70 -11.30
CA TYR A 142 -1.00 2.58 -11.31
C TYR A 142 -2.46 3.04 -11.27
N LYS A 143 -2.86 3.92 -10.34
CA LYS A 143 -4.24 4.40 -10.26
C LYS A 143 -4.67 5.15 -11.53
N LYS A 144 -3.78 5.95 -12.13
CA LYS A 144 -4.03 6.59 -13.44
C LYS A 144 -4.22 5.58 -14.56
N THR A 145 -3.38 4.54 -14.64
CA THR A 145 -3.51 3.48 -15.65
C THR A 145 -4.82 2.71 -15.45
N GLN A 146 -5.18 2.39 -14.21
CA GLN A 146 -6.44 1.72 -13.88
C GLN A 146 -7.65 2.57 -14.26
N GLU A 147 -7.63 3.88 -14.00
CA GLU A 147 -8.68 4.80 -14.40
C GLU A 147 -8.83 4.86 -15.93
N ALA A 148 -7.71 4.97 -16.65
CA ALA A 148 -7.72 4.94 -18.12
C ALA A 148 -8.29 3.63 -18.67
N LYS A 149 -7.95 2.49 -18.07
CA LYS A 149 -8.53 1.17 -18.40
C LYS A 149 -10.03 1.14 -18.14
N ASN A 150 -10.48 1.59 -16.97
CA ASN A 150 -11.90 1.62 -16.61
C ASN A 150 -12.70 2.50 -17.58
N VAL A 151 -12.16 3.66 -17.98
CA VAL A 151 -12.76 4.53 -19.00
C VAL A 151 -12.81 3.83 -20.36
N ALA A 152 -11.75 3.15 -20.78
CA ALA A 152 -11.74 2.41 -22.04
C ALA A 152 -12.82 1.31 -22.07
N VAL A 153 -12.97 0.55 -20.98
CA VAL A 153 -14.01 -0.49 -20.82
C VAL A 153 -15.40 0.13 -20.87
N LEU A 154 -15.63 1.25 -20.19
CA LEU A 154 -16.90 1.98 -20.22
C LEU A 154 -17.28 2.43 -21.65
N LEU A 155 -16.28 2.75 -22.47
CA LEU A 155 -16.44 3.08 -23.89
C LEU A 155 -16.53 1.85 -24.81
N GLY A 156 -16.68 0.64 -24.25
CA GLY A 156 -16.82 -0.60 -25.01
C GLY A 156 -15.52 -1.12 -25.64
N ARG A 157 -14.35 -0.65 -25.18
CA ARG A 157 -13.04 -1.13 -25.66
C ARG A 157 -12.55 -2.26 -24.76
N VAL A 158 -11.86 -3.24 -25.35
CA VAL A 158 -11.19 -4.31 -24.60
C VAL A 158 -9.70 -3.96 -24.49
N PRO A 159 -9.15 -3.74 -23.29
CA PRO A 159 -7.72 -3.55 -23.11
C PRO A 159 -6.98 -4.86 -23.44
N GLU A 160 -6.31 -4.92 -24.59
CA GLU A 160 -5.49 -6.07 -24.97
C GLU A 160 -4.27 -6.20 -24.06
N GLY A 161 -3.96 -7.43 -23.63
CA GLY A 161 -2.76 -7.72 -22.83
C GLY A 161 -2.78 -7.18 -21.40
N TRP A 162 -3.94 -6.80 -20.87
CA TRP A 162 -4.04 -6.34 -19.47
C TRP A 162 -3.85 -7.50 -18.48
N ASP A 163 -2.82 -7.40 -17.66
CA ASP A 163 -2.61 -8.26 -16.50
C ASP A 163 -3.21 -7.62 -15.25
N GLU A 164 -4.20 -8.26 -14.62
CA GLU A 164 -4.84 -7.76 -13.40
C GLU A 164 -3.92 -7.85 -12.17
N GLU A 165 -3.00 -8.82 -12.15
CA GLU A 165 -2.11 -9.07 -11.01
C GLU A 165 -1.11 -7.91 -10.88
N THR A 166 -0.51 -7.51 -12.01
CA THR A 166 0.50 -6.44 -12.07
C THR A 166 -0.04 -5.10 -12.56
N ALA A 167 -1.35 -5.00 -12.81
CA ALA A 167 -2.01 -3.84 -13.42
C ALA A 167 -1.32 -3.38 -14.71
N GLY A 168 -1.20 -4.30 -15.68
CA GLY A 168 -0.53 -4.07 -16.96
C GLY A 168 0.98 -3.83 -16.81
N GLY A 169 1.63 -4.49 -15.85
CA GLY A 169 3.06 -4.37 -15.58
C GLY A 169 3.48 -3.13 -14.77
N THR A 170 2.53 -2.31 -14.31
CA THR A 170 2.84 -1.09 -13.52
C THR A 170 3.28 -1.41 -12.10
N ILE A 171 2.75 -2.51 -11.52
CA ILE A 171 3.03 -2.97 -10.16
C ILE A 171 3.55 -4.40 -10.24
N SER A 172 4.87 -4.56 -10.32
CA SER A 172 5.55 -5.86 -10.19
C SER A 172 6.52 -5.84 -9.02
N TYR A 173 6.96 -7.01 -8.58
CA TYR A 173 7.97 -7.11 -7.51
C TYR A 173 9.25 -6.35 -7.87
N GLU A 174 9.71 -6.46 -9.11
CA GLU A 174 10.93 -5.80 -9.59
C GLU A 174 10.78 -4.28 -9.58
N HIS A 175 9.63 -3.77 -10.03
CA HIS A 175 9.35 -2.33 -9.99
C HIS A 175 9.27 -1.81 -8.55
N PHE A 176 8.68 -2.60 -7.66
CA PHE A 176 8.55 -2.27 -6.25
C PHE A 176 9.92 -2.24 -5.54
N MET A 177 10.76 -3.26 -5.74
CA MET A 177 12.12 -3.31 -5.19
C MET A 177 12.99 -2.17 -5.74
N LYS A 178 12.89 -1.90 -7.05
CA LYS A 178 13.56 -0.77 -7.67
C LYS A 178 13.10 0.57 -7.10
N ALA A 179 11.80 0.73 -6.79
CA ALA A 179 11.28 1.93 -6.15
C ALA A 179 11.83 2.11 -4.72
N LEU A 180 12.11 1.02 -4.01
CA LEU A 180 12.78 1.06 -2.70
C LEU A 180 14.29 1.32 -2.79
N GLY A 181 14.88 1.23 -3.99
CA GLY A 181 16.32 1.31 -4.20
C GLY A 181 17.06 0.01 -3.86
N GLU A 182 16.33 -1.11 -3.80
CA GLU A 182 16.85 -2.43 -3.43
C GLU A 182 16.95 -3.34 -4.67
N SER A 183 17.80 -4.37 -4.60
CA SER A 183 17.90 -5.38 -5.64
C SER A 183 16.65 -6.28 -5.65
N PRO A 184 16.09 -6.64 -6.81
CA PRO A 184 15.06 -7.66 -6.91
C PRO A 184 15.62 -9.09 -6.82
N ASP A 185 16.94 -9.26 -6.89
CA ASP A 185 17.56 -10.58 -6.77
C ASP A 185 17.41 -11.08 -5.33
N LEU A 186 16.73 -12.22 -5.17
CA LEU A 186 16.70 -12.92 -3.90
C LEU A 186 18.06 -13.61 -3.74
N ASP A 187 18.90 -13.11 -2.83
CA ASP A 187 20.10 -13.83 -2.39
C ASP A 187 19.64 -15.20 -1.83
N CYS A 188 19.74 -16.24 -2.65
CA CYS A 188 19.39 -17.61 -2.30
C CYS A 188 20.64 -18.49 -2.12
#